data_AF-A0A3D4HUM6-F1
#
_entry.id   AF-A0A3D4HUM6-F1
#
_cell.length_a   1.000
_cell.length_b   1.000
_cell.length_c   1.000
_cell.angle_alpha   90.00
_cell.angle_beta   90.00
_cell.angle_gamma   90.00
#
_symmetry.space_group_name_H-M   'P 1'
#
loop_
_entity.id
_entity.type
_entity.pdbx_description
1 polymer ?
#
loop_
_entity_poly.entity_id
_entity_poly.type
_entity_poly.pdbx_seq_one_letter_code
_entity_poly.pdbx_strand_id
1 'polypeptide(L)'
;MSNKPVITPHLFVEYSLCPAWIWHDLFTDPSLKGEIPELALKLMEKGVIHEEDYVKDLVFDEVKEIDPAKALAKTLELMKSGSELIYQGEIETEIDGFIWRGRPDLLQKIPGESKFGNWFYIPVDIKSSNEMNPDHKFQLAFYAEVLEKIQGHLPHQVAIINKEKQRKVLPIDSELMEKMHARANQILTILAGQKPTLHYRGGCKQSPWGQMCLQDCEAVNDAALVYNVRESTLDKLREAGFETVTELAGLDPDKPQYKISADTWKRIVLQAQSLQKNDLIWLGEPNIPTTNYPIYFDIEGDPLLGVDYLFGFWIGNNPDCHPQPACEAQQDWGSRQEQKQKDINLPGFPNNSDLSERNIGSGMTKECGQNDTKTMGQKGQFVYFLAKQPEDEKQMWQKFLAWLPTLPENYLVYHYAPYEKIHLDLLEKKYGGSPELNKFRSKLIDLFEVVKNSVIFPLYFYSIKDLAKSRFVNYKWRHQKAGGAQSIFWYEKWLETGDEKVLQDILDYNEDDVIATEHLLNWLQKSDV
;
A
#
# COMPACT_ATOMS: atom_id res chain seq x y z
N MET A 1 20.53 -36.88 -1.45
CA MET A 1 19.29 -36.93 -0.66
C MET A 1 18.23 -36.26 -1.50
N SER A 2 17.13 -36.93 -1.82
CA SER A 2 16.02 -36.28 -2.53
C SER A 2 15.55 -35.11 -1.66
N ASN A 3 15.77 -33.88 -2.13
CA ASN A 3 15.36 -32.67 -1.40
C ASN A 3 13.84 -32.56 -1.59
N LYS A 4 13.07 -33.21 -0.72
CA LYS A 4 11.60 -33.17 -0.78
C LYS A 4 11.14 -31.73 -0.58
N PRO A 5 10.17 -31.23 -1.36
CA PRO A 5 9.67 -29.87 -1.17
C PRO A 5 9.03 -29.74 0.22
N VAL A 6 9.23 -28.59 0.84
CA VAL A 6 8.74 -28.29 2.19
C VAL A 6 7.58 -27.32 2.08
N ILE A 7 6.42 -27.69 2.63
CA ILE A 7 5.30 -26.77 2.85
C ILE A 7 5.36 -26.27 4.28
N THR A 8 5.18 -24.96 4.46
CA THR A 8 5.21 -24.28 5.75
C THR A 8 3.98 -23.36 5.89
N PRO A 9 3.57 -23.00 7.12
CA PRO A 9 2.48 -22.06 7.34
C PRO A 9 2.70 -20.70 6.68
N HIS A 10 3.95 -20.24 6.57
CA HIS A 10 4.28 -18.97 5.92
C HIS A 10 3.80 -18.91 4.46
N LEU A 11 3.86 -20.05 3.74
CA LEU A 11 3.39 -20.13 2.37
C LEU A 11 1.88 -19.86 2.23
N PHE A 12 1.06 -20.05 3.28
CA PHE A 12 -0.36 -19.70 3.24
C PHE A 12 -0.56 -18.18 3.18
N VAL A 13 0.26 -17.44 3.94
CA VAL A 13 0.27 -15.97 3.94
C VAL A 13 0.80 -15.45 2.61
N GLU A 14 1.94 -15.98 2.13
CA GLU A 14 2.50 -15.61 0.83
C GLU A 14 1.51 -15.90 -0.32
N TYR A 15 0.80 -17.03 -0.27
CA TYR A 15 -0.20 -17.37 -1.27
C TYR A 15 -1.34 -16.35 -1.27
N SER A 16 -1.81 -15.94 -0.09
CA SER A 16 -2.86 -14.92 0.04
C SER A 16 -2.41 -13.55 -0.48
N LEU A 17 -1.11 -13.23 -0.39
CA LEU A 17 -0.53 -12.03 -1.01
C LEU A 17 -0.44 -12.17 -2.53
N CYS A 18 0.22 -13.22 -3.02
CA CYS A 18 0.41 -13.47 -4.44
C CYS A 18 0.91 -14.91 -4.69
N PRO A 19 0.11 -15.82 -5.28
CA PRO A 19 0.56 -17.17 -5.61
C PRO A 19 1.76 -17.20 -6.57
N ALA A 20 1.81 -16.26 -7.53
CA ALA A 20 2.91 -16.15 -8.48
C ALA A 20 4.25 -15.79 -7.79
N TRP A 21 4.20 -15.11 -6.64
CA TRP A 21 5.40 -14.81 -5.86
C TRP A 21 6.10 -16.10 -5.43
N ILE A 22 5.36 -17.05 -4.84
CA ILE A 22 5.92 -18.35 -4.41
C ILE A 22 6.62 -19.05 -5.58
N TRP A 23 5.99 -19.04 -6.76
CA TRP A 23 6.58 -19.66 -7.94
C TRP A 23 7.85 -18.94 -8.40
N HIS A 24 7.85 -17.61 -8.46
CA HIS A 24 9.03 -16.85 -8.87
C HIS A 24 10.20 -17.00 -7.89
N ASP A 25 9.95 -17.05 -6.58
CA ASP A 25 10.99 -17.28 -5.58
C ASP A 25 11.69 -18.64 -5.73
N LEU A 26 11.01 -19.63 -6.32
CA LEU A 26 11.56 -20.98 -6.50
C LEU A 26 12.14 -21.23 -7.90
N PHE A 27 11.53 -20.66 -8.93
CA PHE A 27 11.78 -21.05 -10.33
C PHE A 27 12.30 -19.91 -11.21
N THR A 28 12.43 -18.69 -10.69
CA THR A 28 12.97 -17.54 -11.43
C THR A 28 14.35 -17.16 -10.89
N ASP A 29 15.20 -16.60 -11.76
CA ASP A 29 16.50 -16.08 -11.36
C ASP A 29 16.34 -15.00 -10.27
N PRO A 30 16.90 -15.20 -9.06
CA PRO A 30 16.78 -14.23 -7.97
C PRO A 30 17.32 -12.83 -8.29
N SER A 31 18.23 -12.69 -9.26
CA SER A 31 18.76 -11.39 -9.70
C SER A 31 17.72 -10.50 -10.38
N LEU A 32 16.60 -11.08 -10.83
CA LEU A 32 15.49 -10.38 -11.46
C LEU A 32 14.45 -9.90 -10.44
N LYS A 33 14.61 -10.26 -9.16
CA LYS A 33 13.73 -9.84 -8.07
C LYS A 33 13.94 -8.35 -7.82
N GLY A 34 12.85 -7.58 -7.93
CA GLY A 34 12.83 -6.16 -7.60
C GLY A 34 12.93 -5.92 -6.09
N GLU A 35 13.15 -4.67 -5.72
CA GLU A 35 13.13 -4.25 -4.32
C GLU A 35 11.69 -4.31 -3.77
N ILE A 36 11.56 -4.78 -2.53
CA ILE A 36 10.29 -4.72 -1.81
C ILE A 36 10.07 -3.25 -1.42
N PRO A 37 8.89 -2.65 -1.70
CA PRO A 37 8.60 -1.30 -1.27
C PRO A 37 8.84 -1.12 0.23
N GLU A 38 9.50 -0.04 0.63
CA GLU A 38 9.89 0.22 2.02
C GLU A 38 8.69 0.23 2.99
N LEU A 39 7.53 0.71 2.53
CA LEU A 39 6.28 0.63 3.28
C LEU A 39 5.84 -0.82 3.57
N ALA A 40 6.03 -1.74 2.60
CA ALA A 40 5.72 -3.14 2.79
C ALA A 40 6.70 -3.79 3.79
N LEU A 41 7.98 -3.43 3.75
CA LEU A 41 8.96 -3.86 4.76
C LEU A 41 8.55 -3.37 6.16
N LYS A 42 8.20 -2.08 6.31
CA LYS A 42 7.74 -1.51 7.58
C LYS A 42 6.44 -2.14 8.08
N LEU A 43 5.51 -2.47 7.20
CA LEU A 43 4.28 -3.20 7.57
C LEU A 43 4.61 -4.60 8.10
N MET A 44 5.59 -5.28 7.50
CA MET A 44 6.10 -6.55 8.02
C MET A 44 6.77 -6.38 9.39
N GLU A 45 7.59 -5.34 9.58
CA GLU A 45 8.27 -5.03 10.85
C GLU A 45 7.29 -4.62 11.97
N LYS A 46 6.34 -3.70 11.71
CA LYS A 46 5.30 -3.28 12.68
C LYS A 46 4.32 -4.42 13.01
N GLY A 47 4.20 -5.41 12.14
CA GLY A 47 3.43 -6.63 12.37
C GLY A 47 4.03 -7.56 13.42
N VAL A 48 5.33 -7.40 13.74
CA VAL A 48 6.06 -8.16 14.75
C VAL A 48 5.62 -7.69 16.13
N ILE A 49 4.78 -8.48 16.81
CA ILE A 49 4.82 -8.43 18.28
C ILE A 49 6.22 -8.86 18.67
N HIS A 50 6.82 -8.16 19.62
CA HIS A 50 7.94 -8.75 20.34
C HIS A 50 7.35 -9.92 21.13
N GLU A 51 7.26 -11.12 20.53
CA GLU A 51 6.77 -12.34 21.18
C GLU A 51 7.43 -12.54 22.56
N GLU A 52 8.69 -12.11 22.65
CA GLU A 52 9.49 -11.96 23.85
C GLU A 52 8.76 -11.24 25.00
N ASP A 53 8.04 -10.15 24.71
CA ASP A 53 7.24 -9.41 25.70
C ASP A 53 6.05 -10.22 26.25
N TYR A 54 5.54 -11.16 25.48
CA TYR A 54 4.48 -12.06 25.94
C TYR A 54 5.06 -13.19 26.79
N VAL A 55 6.07 -13.87 26.27
CA VAL A 55 6.61 -15.07 26.93
C VAL A 55 7.46 -14.76 28.16
N LYS A 56 7.93 -13.51 28.36
CA LYS A 56 8.76 -13.13 29.53
C LYS A 56 8.18 -13.52 30.89
N ASP A 57 6.86 -13.58 31.02
CA ASP A 57 6.17 -13.91 32.27
C ASP A 57 5.75 -15.40 32.36
N LEU A 58 6.07 -16.20 31.34
CA LEU A 58 5.71 -17.62 31.25
C LEU A 58 6.88 -18.52 31.65
N VAL A 59 6.54 -19.68 32.20
CA VAL A 59 7.51 -20.77 32.42
C VAL A 59 7.36 -21.76 31.26
N PHE A 60 8.42 -21.92 30.48
CA PHE A 60 8.45 -22.79 29.31
C PHE A 60 9.83 -23.43 29.13
N ASP A 61 9.85 -24.54 28.39
CA ASP A 61 11.08 -25.09 27.83
C ASP A 61 11.28 -24.55 26.42
N GLU A 62 12.43 -23.94 26.16
CA GLU A 62 12.73 -23.27 24.88
C GLU A 62 13.53 -24.19 23.95
N VAL A 63 13.16 -24.19 22.67
CA VAL A 63 13.95 -24.81 21.60
C VAL A 63 14.77 -23.72 20.90
N LYS A 64 16.07 -23.69 21.20
CA LYS A 64 17.02 -22.65 20.73
C LYS A 64 17.71 -23.01 19.42
N GLU A 65 17.53 -24.24 18.97
CA GLU A 65 18.15 -24.77 17.78
C GLU A 65 17.60 -24.06 16.53
N ILE A 66 18.53 -23.53 15.71
CA ILE A 66 18.23 -22.89 14.43
C ILE A 66 18.11 -23.94 13.31
N ASP A 67 18.90 -25.01 13.38
CA ASP A 67 18.83 -26.10 12.41
C ASP A 67 17.52 -26.89 12.59
N PRO A 68 16.66 -27.01 11.56
CA PRO A 68 15.33 -27.61 11.70
C PRO A 68 15.36 -29.06 12.22
N ALA A 69 16.34 -29.86 11.79
CA ALA A 69 16.42 -31.26 12.22
C ALA A 69 16.79 -31.39 13.71
N LYS A 70 17.70 -30.53 14.20
CA LYS A 70 18.03 -30.46 15.63
C LYS A 70 16.88 -29.91 16.46
N ALA A 71 16.21 -28.86 15.98
CA ALA A 71 15.04 -28.28 16.64
C ALA A 71 13.93 -29.32 16.79
N LEU A 72 13.60 -30.05 15.72
CA LEU A 72 12.61 -31.13 15.75
C LEU A 72 12.97 -32.20 16.77
N ALA A 73 14.23 -32.64 16.80
CA ALA A 73 14.68 -33.64 17.77
C ALA A 73 14.50 -33.15 19.22
N LYS A 74 14.83 -31.88 19.50
CA LYS A 74 14.65 -31.26 20.80
C LYS A 74 13.17 -31.12 21.17
N THR A 75 12.33 -30.68 20.25
CA THR A 75 10.88 -30.58 20.46
C THR A 75 10.28 -31.93 20.80
N LEU A 76 10.62 -32.98 20.05
CA LEU A 76 10.14 -34.34 20.32
C LEU A 76 10.62 -34.89 21.67
N GLU A 77 11.84 -34.54 22.11
CA GLU A 77 12.34 -34.89 23.45
C GLU A 77 11.47 -34.25 24.54
N LEU A 78 11.22 -32.94 24.45
CA LEU A 78 10.40 -32.18 25.39
C LEU A 78 8.95 -32.67 25.41
N MET A 79 8.40 -32.99 24.25
CA MET A 79 7.04 -33.54 24.13
C MET A 79 6.93 -34.89 24.87
N LYS A 80 7.92 -35.77 24.69
CA LYS A 80 8.01 -37.09 25.35
C LYS A 80 8.25 -37.00 26.85
N SER A 81 9.03 -36.03 27.32
CA SER A 81 9.22 -35.80 28.76
C SER A 81 8.01 -35.12 29.41
N GLY A 82 7.05 -34.65 28.63
CA GLY A 82 5.81 -34.05 29.12
C GLY A 82 6.01 -32.64 29.67
N SER A 83 6.86 -31.83 29.03
CA SER A 83 6.97 -30.39 29.30
C SER A 83 5.60 -29.71 29.25
N GLU A 84 5.29 -28.83 30.21
CA GLU A 84 3.98 -28.19 30.28
C GLU A 84 3.74 -27.21 29.13
N LEU A 85 4.80 -26.52 28.71
CA LEU A 85 4.76 -25.50 27.67
C LEU A 85 6.12 -25.46 26.96
N ILE A 86 6.11 -25.61 25.64
CA ILE A 86 7.33 -25.56 24.82
C ILE A 86 7.25 -24.31 23.94
N TYR A 87 8.26 -23.45 24.01
CA TYR A 87 8.37 -22.25 23.18
C TYR A 87 9.22 -22.52 21.94
N GLN A 88 8.77 -22.04 20.78
CA GLN A 88 9.49 -22.11 19.50
C GLN A 88 9.81 -23.54 19.06
N GLY A 89 8.90 -24.48 19.33
CA GLY A 89 9.07 -25.90 18.99
C GLY A 89 8.90 -26.17 17.50
N GLU A 90 9.80 -26.96 16.91
CA GLU A 90 9.72 -27.38 15.51
C GLU A 90 8.93 -28.70 15.40
N ILE A 91 7.97 -28.74 14.49
CA ILE A 91 7.17 -29.93 14.19
C ILE A 91 7.28 -30.26 12.70
N GLU A 92 7.38 -31.55 12.40
CA GLU A 92 7.54 -32.03 11.02
C GLU A 92 6.87 -33.39 10.84
N THR A 93 6.21 -33.58 9.71
CA THR A 93 5.76 -34.89 9.22
C THR A 93 5.87 -34.94 7.70
N GLU A 94 5.83 -36.16 7.15
CA GLU A 94 5.71 -36.36 5.71
C GLU A 94 4.27 -36.74 5.35
N ILE A 95 3.70 -36.06 4.35
CA ILE A 95 2.37 -36.34 3.78
C ILE A 95 2.51 -36.29 2.25
N ASP A 96 2.12 -37.37 1.57
CA ASP A 96 2.09 -37.48 0.11
C ASP A 96 3.41 -37.08 -0.60
N GLY A 97 4.56 -37.37 0.04
CA GLY A 97 5.89 -37.09 -0.51
C GLY A 97 6.41 -35.67 -0.27
N PHE A 98 5.64 -34.84 0.44
CA PHE A 98 6.03 -33.49 0.87
C PHE A 98 6.33 -33.45 2.36
N ILE A 99 7.26 -32.59 2.74
CA ILE A 99 7.55 -32.31 4.14
C ILE A 99 6.63 -31.20 4.62
N TRP A 100 5.78 -31.51 5.58
CA TRP A 100 4.93 -30.54 6.27
C TRP A 100 5.65 -30.12 7.54
N ARG A 101 6.21 -28.90 7.52
CA ARG A 101 7.05 -28.37 8.60
C ARG A 101 6.46 -27.09 9.16
N GLY A 102 6.52 -26.94 10.47
CA GLY A 102 6.00 -25.79 11.17
C GLY A 102 6.75 -25.49 12.46
N ARG A 103 6.69 -24.24 12.90
CA ARG A 103 7.22 -23.80 14.19
C ARG A 103 6.16 -22.98 14.91
N PRO A 104 5.20 -23.63 15.60
CA PRO A 104 4.24 -22.92 16.45
C PRO A 104 4.97 -22.10 17.51
N ASP A 105 4.44 -20.93 17.83
CA ASP A 105 5.04 -20.07 18.85
C ASP A 105 5.08 -20.82 20.18
N LEU A 106 3.98 -21.50 20.54
CA LEU A 106 3.86 -22.32 21.73
C LEU A 106 3.21 -23.68 21.42
N LEU A 107 3.72 -24.73 22.05
CA LEU A 107 3.06 -26.03 22.17
C LEU A 107 2.65 -26.22 23.63
N GLN A 108 1.34 -26.29 23.88
CA GLN A 108 0.80 -26.46 25.23
C GLN A 108 0.37 -27.91 25.45
N LYS A 109 0.81 -28.49 26.56
CA LYS A 109 0.38 -29.82 27.00
C LYS A 109 -1.04 -29.79 27.53
N ILE A 110 -1.84 -30.77 27.12
CA ILE A 110 -3.23 -30.97 27.52
C ILE A 110 -3.44 -32.44 27.93
N PRO A 111 -4.23 -32.72 28.98
CA PRO A 111 -4.58 -34.10 29.33
C PRO A 111 -5.37 -34.81 28.22
N GLY A 112 -5.00 -36.04 27.90
CA GLY A 112 -5.68 -36.87 26.90
C GLY A 112 -4.78 -37.95 26.30
N GLU A 113 -5.36 -39.01 25.74
CA GLU A 113 -4.58 -40.14 25.23
C GLU A 113 -3.82 -39.79 23.93
N SER A 114 -2.53 -40.13 23.90
CA SER A 114 -1.67 -39.99 22.72
C SER A 114 -0.51 -40.99 22.75
N LYS A 115 0.35 -40.96 21.73
CA LYS A 115 1.62 -41.72 21.67
C LYS A 115 2.59 -41.35 22.79
N PHE A 116 2.40 -40.24 23.50
CA PHE A 116 3.21 -39.82 24.65
C PHE A 116 2.65 -40.31 25.99
N GLY A 117 1.46 -40.89 26.03
CA GLY A 117 0.78 -41.34 27.25
C GLY A 117 -0.54 -40.61 27.48
N ASN A 118 -0.74 -40.08 28.68
CA ASN A 118 -2.00 -39.43 29.10
C ASN A 118 -2.03 -37.92 28.84
N TRP A 119 -1.19 -37.43 27.92
CA TRP A 119 -1.22 -36.05 27.44
C TRP A 119 -0.96 -35.97 25.94
N PHE A 120 -1.37 -34.87 25.33
CA PHE A 120 -1.04 -34.47 23.97
C PHE A 120 -0.75 -32.96 23.93
N TYR A 121 -0.28 -32.44 22.80
CA TYR A 121 -0.01 -31.00 22.64
C TYR A 121 -0.98 -30.35 21.68
N ILE A 122 -1.32 -29.09 21.96
CA ILE A 122 -2.03 -28.20 21.05
C ILE A 122 -1.14 -27.02 20.66
N PRO A 123 -1.24 -26.53 19.42
CA PRO A 123 -0.52 -25.34 18.99
C PRO A 123 -1.22 -24.07 19.49
N VAL A 124 -0.42 -23.10 19.90
CA VAL A 124 -0.87 -21.78 20.33
C VAL A 124 0.01 -20.71 19.69
N ASP A 125 -0.59 -19.81 18.92
CA ASP A 125 0.10 -18.71 18.26
C ASP A 125 -0.11 -17.37 18.99
N ILE A 126 0.88 -16.50 18.94
CA ILE A 126 0.88 -15.14 19.46
C ILE A 126 0.71 -14.17 18.29
N LYS A 127 -0.34 -13.34 18.27
CA LYS A 127 -0.65 -12.44 17.14
C LYS A 127 -0.95 -11.00 17.58
N SER A 128 -0.48 -10.02 16.80
CA SER A 128 -0.64 -8.59 17.09
C SER A 128 -2.09 -8.13 16.95
N SER A 129 -2.87 -8.80 16.09
CA SER A 129 -4.26 -8.45 15.82
C SER A 129 -5.25 -9.17 16.74
N ASN A 130 -6.31 -8.46 17.11
CA ASN A 130 -7.49 -9.05 17.78
C ASN A 130 -8.38 -9.84 16.82
N GLU A 131 -8.26 -9.55 15.53
CA GLU A 131 -8.97 -10.24 14.47
C GLU A 131 -8.16 -11.42 13.95
N MET A 132 -8.84 -12.55 13.77
CA MET A 132 -8.28 -13.72 13.10
C MET A 132 -8.69 -13.70 11.64
N ASN A 133 -7.73 -13.39 10.77
CA ASN A 133 -7.89 -13.59 9.34
C ASN A 133 -7.93 -15.11 9.01
N PRO A 134 -8.36 -15.50 7.80
CA PRO A 134 -8.38 -16.90 7.38
C PRO A 134 -7.00 -17.58 7.43
N ASP A 135 -5.92 -16.86 7.12
CA ASP A 135 -4.57 -17.43 7.05
C ASP A 135 -4.06 -17.88 8.42
N HIS A 136 -4.35 -17.13 9.49
CA HIS A 136 -4.05 -17.55 10.87
C HIS A 136 -4.77 -18.86 11.24
N LYS A 137 -6.02 -19.04 10.76
CA LYS A 137 -6.78 -20.27 11.01
C LYS A 137 -6.19 -21.44 10.24
N PHE A 138 -5.77 -21.23 8.99
CA PHE A 138 -5.10 -22.25 8.19
C PHE A 138 -3.76 -22.67 8.79
N GLN A 139 -2.96 -21.71 9.29
CA GLN A 139 -1.72 -21.99 10.01
C GLN A 139 -1.93 -22.91 11.23
N LEU A 140 -2.92 -22.62 12.08
CA LEU A 140 -3.18 -23.46 13.24
C LEU A 140 -3.77 -24.83 12.88
N ALA A 141 -4.63 -24.91 11.86
CA ALA A 141 -5.15 -26.17 11.34
C ALA A 141 -4.03 -27.04 10.75
N PHE A 142 -3.10 -26.41 10.01
CA PHE A 142 -1.88 -27.05 9.52
C PHE A 142 -1.06 -27.65 10.67
N TYR A 143 -0.82 -26.88 11.74
CA TYR A 143 -0.10 -27.38 12.92
C TYR A 143 -0.83 -28.54 13.60
N ALA A 144 -2.16 -28.47 13.72
CA ALA A 144 -2.96 -29.52 14.32
C ALA A 144 -2.83 -30.85 13.55
N GLU A 145 -2.81 -30.81 12.22
CA GLU A 145 -2.60 -31.99 11.38
C GLU A 145 -1.19 -32.58 11.50
N VAL A 146 -0.16 -31.72 11.50
CA VAL A 146 1.22 -32.18 11.71
C VAL A 146 1.34 -32.86 13.08
N LEU A 147 0.75 -32.26 14.12
CA LEU A 147 0.72 -32.83 15.47
C LEU A 147 -0.06 -34.15 15.52
N GLU A 148 -1.17 -34.30 14.79
CA GLU A 148 -1.89 -35.57 14.70
C GLU A 148 -0.97 -36.71 14.26
N LYS A 149 -0.14 -36.51 13.23
CA LYS A 149 0.80 -37.53 12.77
C LYS A 149 1.87 -37.86 13.82
N ILE A 150 2.40 -36.83 14.47
CA ILE A 150 3.44 -36.96 15.51
C ILE A 150 2.90 -37.71 16.74
N GLN A 151 1.75 -37.28 17.29
CA GLN A 151 1.25 -37.71 18.59
C GLN A 151 0.12 -38.75 18.50
N GLY A 152 -0.42 -39.02 17.32
CA GLY A 152 -1.52 -39.97 17.10
C GLY A 152 -2.90 -39.48 17.57
N HIS A 153 -3.03 -38.19 17.88
CA HIS A 153 -4.26 -37.56 18.36
C HIS A 153 -4.41 -36.18 17.72
N LEU A 154 -5.55 -35.92 17.06
CA LEU A 154 -5.83 -34.63 16.44
C LEU A 154 -6.23 -33.60 17.51
N PRO A 155 -5.53 -32.46 17.63
CA PRO A 155 -5.99 -31.35 18.45
C PRO A 155 -7.34 -30.81 17.95
N HIS A 156 -8.44 -31.14 18.62
CA HIS A 156 -9.77 -30.60 18.27
C HIS A 156 -9.94 -29.10 18.60
N GLN A 157 -8.99 -28.53 19.34
CA GLN A 157 -8.94 -27.12 19.67
C GLN A 157 -7.51 -26.61 19.56
N VAL A 158 -7.38 -25.41 19.03
CA VAL A 158 -6.15 -24.63 18.93
C VAL A 158 -6.40 -23.26 19.57
N ALA A 159 -5.35 -22.45 19.79
CA ALA A 159 -5.57 -21.12 20.34
C ALA A 159 -4.70 -20.05 19.70
N ILE A 160 -5.18 -18.82 19.76
CA ILE A 160 -4.39 -17.60 19.54
C ILE A 160 -4.40 -16.79 20.82
N ILE A 161 -3.29 -16.11 21.06
CA ILE A 161 -3.17 -15.10 22.11
C ILE A 161 -2.87 -13.77 21.44
N ASN A 162 -3.71 -12.76 21.70
CA ASN A 162 -3.54 -11.43 21.12
C ASN A 162 -2.55 -10.57 21.91
N LYS A 163 -2.26 -9.37 21.41
CA LYS A 163 -1.39 -8.38 22.08
C LYS A 163 -1.89 -7.97 23.48
N GLU A 164 -3.19 -8.05 23.76
CA GLU A 164 -3.79 -7.80 25.07
C GLU A 164 -3.74 -9.03 26.01
N LYS A 165 -2.95 -10.06 25.66
CA LYS A 165 -2.80 -11.33 26.39
C LYS A 165 -4.12 -12.12 26.54
N GLN A 166 -5.13 -11.82 25.74
CA GLN A 166 -6.39 -12.55 25.72
C GLN A 166 -6.25 -13.82 24.89
N ARG A 167 -6.62 -14.94 25.49
CA ARG A 167 -6.63 -16.25 24.82
C ARG A 167 -7.95 -16.45 24.10
N LYS A 168 -7.87 -16.77 22.80
CA LYS A 168 -9.00 -17.14 21.96
C LYS A 168 -8.84 -18.56 21.47
N VAL A 169 -9.73 -19.45 21.91
CA VAL A 169 -9.77 -20.84 21.46
C VAL A 169 -10.53 -20.93 20.14
N LEU A 170 -10.03 -21.75 19.22
CA LEU A 170 -10.63 -22.03 17.93
C LEU A 170 -10.84 -23.56 17.82
N PRO A 171 -12.07 -24.03 17.57
CA PRO A 171 -12.30 -25.43 17.25
C PRO A 171 -11.72 -25.78 15.87
N ILE A 172 -11.17 -26.99 15.74
CA ILE A 172 -10.81 -27.58 14.46
C ILE A 172 -11.99 -28.43 13.99
N ASP A 173 -12.77 -27.88 13.07
CA ASP A 173 -13.89 -28.57 12.42
C ASP A 173 -13.52 -29.04 11.00
N SER A 174 -14.39 -29.85 10.40
CA SER A 174 -14.17 -30.40 9.07
C SER A 174 -14.12 -29.32 7.99
N GLU A 175 -14.91 -28.25 8.12
CA GLU A 175 -14.96 -27.16 7.15
C GLU A 175 -13.62 -26.40 7.09
N LEU A 176 -13.02 -26.11 8.25
CA LEU A 176 -11.72 -25.47 8.34
C LEU A 176 -10.63 -26.36 7.75
N MET A 177 -10.64 -27.65 8.07
CA MET A 177 -9.69 -28.62 7.53
C MET A 177 -9.80 -28.73 6.00
N GLU A 178 -11.01 -28.86 5.46
CA GLU A 178 -11.25 -28.90 4.01
C GLU A 178 -10.73 -27.66 3.29
N LYS A 179 -10.97 -26.46 3.86
CA LYS A 179 -10.47 -25.20 3.30
C LYS A 179 -8.95 -25.09 3.38
N MET A 180 -8.35 -25.52 4.49
CA MET A 180 -6.91 -25.54 4.67
C MET A 180 -6.26 -26.51 3.67
N HIS A 181 -6.79 -27.72 3.50
CA HIS A 181 -6.32 -28.70 2.52
C HIS A 181 -6.47 -28.21 1.08
N ALA A 182 -7.59 -27.57 0.73
CA ALA A 182 -7.77 -26.98 -0.58
C ALA A 182 -6.69 -25.94 -0.88
N ARG A 183 -6.36 -25.09 0.10
CA ARG A 183 -5.27 -24.11 -0.03
C ARG A 183 -3.89 -24.78 -0.07
N ALA A 184 -3.64 -25.77 0.78
CA ALA A 184 -2.39 -26.52 0.79
C ALA A 184 -2.15 -27.18 -0.55
N ASN A 185 -3.16 -27.82 -1.14
CA ASN A 185 -3.06 -28.45 -2.47
C ASN A 185 -2.66 -27.44 -3.56
N GLN A 186 -3.20 -26.22 -3.54
CA GLN A 186 -2.78 -25.15 -4.46
C GLN A 186 -1.33 -24.72 -4.25
N ILE A 187 -0.85 -24.69 -3.00
CA ILE A 187 0.55 -24.38 -2.70
C ILE A 187 1.44 -25.54 -3.17
N LEU A 188 1.06 -26.79 -2.89
CA LEU A 188 1.81 -27.98 -3.27
C LEU A 188 1.97 -28.10 -4.78
N THR A 189 0.95 -27.77 -5.58
CA THR A 189 1.09 -27.75 -7.05
C THR A 189 2.11 -26.71 -7.51
N ILE A 190 2.14 -25.53 -6.88
CA ILE A 190 3.14 -24.50 -7.14
C ILE A 190 4.53 -24.98 -6.77
N LEU A 191 4.70 -25.56 -5.57
CA LEU A 191 5.98 -26.13 -5.12
C LEU A 191 6.48 -27.26 -6.05
N ALA A 192 5.56 -27.97 -6.70
CA ALA A 192 5.87 -28.99 -7.71
C ALA A 192 6.23 -28.41 -9.10
N GLY A 193 6.23 -27.09 -9.27
CA GLY A 193 6.64 -26.40 -10.49
C GLY A 193 5.50 -25.88 -11.35
N GLN A 194 4.23 -26.11 -10.98
CA GLN A 194 3.10 -25.56 -11.74
C GLN A 194 3.06 -24.04 -11.57
N LYS A 195 3.29 -23.31 -12.66
CA LYS A 195 3.16 -21.86 -12.67
C LYS A 195 1.69 -21.47 -12.46
N PRO A 196 1.37 -20.60 -11.48
CA PRO A 196 0.02 -20.06 -11.33
C PRO A 196 -0.46 -19.39 -12.60
N THR A 197 -1.77 -19.39 -12.80
CA THR A 197 -2.40 -18.67 -13.90
C THR A 197 -2.02 -17.19 -13.83
N LEU A 198 -1.76 -16.58 -14.99
CA LEU A 198 -1.34 -15.18 -15.04
C LEU A 198 -2.46 -14.26 -14.55
N HIS A 199 -2.10 -13.33 -13.67
CA HIS A 199 -2.97 -12.26 -13.23
C HIS A 199 -2.12 -11.01 -13.03
N TYR A 200 -2.63 -9.85 -13.46
CA TYR A 200 -1.94 -8.58 -13.28
C TYR A 200 -2.90 -7.54 -12.74
N ARG A 201 -2.60 -7.01 -11.56
CA ARG A 201 -3.48 -6.11 -10.78
C ARG A 201 -2.68 -4.93 -10.23
N GLY A 202 -3.36 -3.89 -9.77
CA GLY A 202 -2.70 -2.69 -9.22
C GLY A 202 -1.73 -3.01 -8.08
N GLY A 203 -2.07 -3.99 -7.23
CA GLY A 203 -1.20 -4.47 -6.15
C GLY A 203 0.09 -5.15 -6.64
N CYS A 204 0.14 -5.65 -7.87
CA CYS A 204 1.36 -6.23 -8.44
C CYS A 204 2.49 -5.20 -8.55
N LYS A 205 2.19 -3.89 -8.65
CA LYS A 205 3.20 -2.81 -8.63
C LYS A 205 4.00 -2.77 -7.32
N GLN A 206 3.45 -3.32 -6.23
CA GLN A 206 4.09 -3.39 -4.92
C GLN A 206 4.77 -4.74 -4.66
N SER A 207 4.65 -5.69 -5.60
CA SER A 207 5.33 -6.98 -5.51
C SER A 207 6.75 -6.87 -6.08
N PRO A 208 7.77 -7.46 -5.44
CA PRO A 208 9.12 -7.51 -5.98
C PRO A 208 9.18 -8.28 -7.32
N TRP A 209 8.20 -9.15 -7.59
CA TRP A 209 8.08 -9.88 -8.85
C TRP A 209 7.09 -9.24 -9.84
N GLY A 210 6.51 -8.08 -9.51
CA GLY A 210 5.49 -7.42 -10.33
C GLY A 210 5.92 -7.16 -11.76
N GLN A 211 7.18 -6.77 -11.96
CA GLN A 211 7.76 -6.56 -13.29
C GLN A 211 7.86 -7.85 -14.10
N MET A 212 8.17 -8.98 -13.44
CA MET A 212 8.23 -10.29 -14.10
C MET A 212 6.83 -10.76 -14.51
N CYS A 213 5.84 -10.62 -13.61
CA CYS A 213 4.46 -10.93 -13.92
C CYS A 213 3.94 -10.10 -15.11
N LEU A 214 4.32 -8.82 -15.20
CA LEU A 214 3.98 -7.98 -16.35
C LEU A 214 4.61 -8.52 -17.63
N GLN A 215 5.91 -8.81 -17.62
CA GLN A 215 6.63 -9.35 -18.78
C GLN A 215 6.03 -10.69 -19.24
N ASP A 216 5.67 -11.56 -18.30
CA ASP A 216 5.00 -12.82 -18.61
C ASP A 216 3.64 -12.59 -19.31
N CYS A 217 2.84 -11.65 -18.83
CA CYS A 217 1.56 -11.29 -19.45
C CYS A 217 1.76 -10.69 -20.85
N GLU A 218 2.72 -9.78 -21.01
CA GLU A 218 3.05 -9.14 -22.30
C GLU A 218 3.55 -10.16 -23.33
N ALA A 219 4.43 -11.08 -22.92
CA ALA A 219 5.04 -12.07 -23.79
C ALA A 219 4.02 -12.99 -24.48
N VAL A 220 2.92 -13.32 -23.79
CA VAL A 220 1.85 -14.18 -24.32
C VAL A 220 0.59 -13.39 -24.70
N ASN A 221 0.64 -12.05 -24.65
CA ASN A 221 -0.48 -11.16 -24.89
C ASN A 221 -1.73 -11.49 -24.03
N ASP A 222 -1.54 -11.86 -22.77
CA ASP A 222 -2.59 -12.38 -21.88
C ASP A 222 -3.73 -11.36 -21.64
N ALA A 223 -4.96 -11.86 -21.58
CA ALA A 223 -6.16 -11.08 -21.25
C ALA A 223 -6.08 -10.37 -19.88
N ALA A 224 -5.21 -10.82 -18.96
CA ALA A 224 -4.92 -10.16 -17.69
C ALA A 224 -4.39 -8.73 -17.84
N LEU A 225 -3.89 -8.35 -19.01
CA LEU A 225 -3.46 -6.97 -19.31
C LEU A 225 -4.64 -6.00 -19.46
N VAL A 226 -5.87 -6.50 -19.67
CA VAL A 226 -7.05 -5.64 -19.81
C VAL A 226 -7.38 -4.99 -18.47
N TYR A 227 -7.40 -3.65 -18.46
CA TYR A 227 -7.65 -2.87 -17.24
C TYR A 227 -8.98 -3.24 -16.57
N ASN A 228 -8.94 -3.35 -15.24
CA ASN A 228 -10.09 -3.49 -14.35
C ASN A 228 -10.96 -4.74 -14.59
N VAL A 229 -10.35 -5.84 -15.05
CA VAL A 229 -11.00 -7.15 -15.13
C VAL A 229 -10.81 -7.91 -13.82
N ARG A 230 -11.93 -8.22 -13.14
CA ARG A 230 -11.90 -9.07 -11.94
C ARG A 230 -11.47 -10.49 -12.30
N GLU A 231 -10.81 -11.17 -11.38
CA GLU A 231 -10.36 -12.56 -11.53
C GLU A 231 -11.48 -13.50 -11.98
N SER A 232 -12.64 -13.45 -11.31
CA SER A 232 -13.81 -14.26 -11.68
C SER A 232 -14.40 -13.92 -13.07
N THR A 233 -14.10 -12.74 -13.62
CA THR A 233 -14.46 -12.41 -15.00
C THR A 233 -13.39 -12.92 -15.96
N LEU A 234 -12.12 -12.81 -15.61
CA LEU A 234 -11.00 -13.33 -16.40
C LEU A 234 -11.09 -14.86 -16.55
N ASP A 235 -11.45 -15.57 -15.49
CA ASP A 235 -11.67 -17.03 -15.53
C ASP A 235 -12.79 -17.40 -16.51
N LYS A 236 -13.91 -16.66 -16.51
CA LYS A 236 -15.00 -16.85 -17.48
C LYS A 236 -14.56 -16.57 -18.92
N LEU A 237 -13.70 -15.58 -19.13
CA LEU A 237 -13.15 -15.29 -20.46
C LEU A 237 -12.26 -16.45 -20.94
N ARG A 238 -11.41 -16.98 -20.06
CA ARG A 238 -10.57 -18.15 -20.37
C ARG A 238 -11.39 -19.41 -20.63
N GLU A 239 -12.41 -19.68 -19.81
CA GLU A 239 -13.38 -20.77 -20.06
C GLU A 239 -14.10 -20.63 -21.40
N ALA A 240 -14.30 -19.39 -21.85
CA ALA A 240 -14.88 -19.06 -23.15
C ALA A 240 -13.89 -19.19 -24.33
N GLY A 241 -12.60 -19.40 -24.06
CA GLY A 241 -11.53 -19.43 -25.06
C GLY A 241 -10.99 -18.06 -25.46
N PHE A 242 -11.24 -17.02 -24.66
CA PHE A 242 -10.66 -15.68 -24.84
C PHE A 242 -9.50 -15.50 -23.85
N GLU A 243 -8.33 -15.98 -24.24
CA GLU A 243 -7.14 -15.99 -23.38
C GLU A 243 -6.25 -14.77 -23.61
N THR A 244 -6.36 -14.10 -24.76
CA THR A 244 -5.46 -13.01 -25.17
C THR A 244 -6.18 -11.68 -25.40
N VAL A 245 -5.42 -10.58 -25.30
CA VAL A 245 -5.90 -9.24 -25.69
C VAL A 245 -6.31 -9.21 -27.17
N THR A 246 -5.55 -9.90 -28.03
CA THR A 246 -5.85 -9.97 -29.47
C THR A 246 -7.20 -10.63 -29.75
N GLU A 247 -7.51 -11.73 -29.08
CA GLU A 247 -8.83 -12.38 -29.21
C GLU A 247 -9.94 -11.46 -28.72
N LEU A 248 -9.78 -10.84 -27.55
CA LEU A 248 -10.77 -9.91 -27.01
C LEU A 248 -10.98 -8.68 -27.90
N ALA A 249 -9.92 -8.15 -28.50
CA ALA A 249 -9.99 -7.00 -29.38
C ALA A 249 -10.74 -7.29 -30.70
N GLY A 250 -10.71 -8.55 -31.15
CA GLY A 250 -11.44 -9.01 -32.34
C GLY A 250 -12.95 -9.18 -32.14
N LEU A 251 -13.45 -9.04 -30.91
CA LEU A 251 -14.86 -9.21 -30.59
C LEU A 251 -15.69 -7.95 -30.86
N ASP A 252 -17.00 -8.14 -30.95
CA ASP A 252 -17.98 -7.06 -31.09
C ASP A 252 -18.37 -6.52 -29.69
N PRO A 253 -18.07 -5.25 -29.38
CA PRO A 253 -18.36 -4.67 -28.06
C PRO A 253 -19.85 -4.56 -27.75
N ASP A 254 -20.73 -4.63 -28.75
CA ASP A 254 -22.19 -4.52 -28.57
C ASP A 254 -22.89 -5.90 -28.56
N LYS A 255 -22.12 -7.00 -28.61
CA LYS A 255 -22.64 -8.38 -28.52
C LYS A 255 -22.09 -9.11 -27.29
N PRO A 256 -22.67 -8.90 -26.08
CA PRO A 256 -22.21 -9.55 -24.87
C PRO A 256 -22.37 -11.06 -24.90
N GLN A 257 -21.40 -11.78 -24.34
CA GLN A 257 -21.37 -13.24 -24.28
C GLN A 257 -21.01 -13.75 -22.87
N TYR A 258 -21.13 -15.07 -22.65
CA TYR A 258 -20.62 -15.79 -21.47
C TYR A 258 -21.02 -15.23 -20.09
N LYS A 259 -22.28 -14.82 -19.92
CA LYS A 259 -22.84 -14.34 -18.64
C LYS A 259 -22.07 -13.13 -18.06
N ILE A 260 -21.47 -12.32 -18.93
CA ILE A 260 -20.87 -11.02 -18.58
C ILE A 260 -21.92 -9.93 -18.87
N SER A 261 -22.04 -8.92 -18.00
CA SER A 261 -22.98 -7.82 -18.26
C SER A 261 -22.60 -7.03 -19.50
N ALA A 262 -23.58 -6.45 -20.19
CA ALA A 262 -23.35 -5.68 -21.42
C ALA A 262 -22.29 -4.57 -21.24
N ASP A 263 -22.38 -3.81 -20.15
CA ASP A 263 -21.42 -2.74 -19.85
C ASP A 263 -20.02 -3.27 -19.61
N THR A 264 -19.88 -4.35 -18.83
CA THR A 264 -18.57 -4.96 -18.53
C THR A 264 -17.95 -5.53 -19.80
N TRP A 265 -18.75 -6.22 -20.62
CA TRP A 265 -18.31 -6.77 -21.90
C TRP A 265 -17.80 -5.68 -22.82
N LYS A 266 -18.61 -4.63 -23.03
CA LYS A 266 -18.25 -3.48 -23.86
C LYS A 266 -16.94 -2.84 -23.39
N ARG A 267 -16.78 -2.65 -22.08
CA ARG A 267 -15.54 -2.11 -21.48
C ARG A 267 -14.33 -2.98 -21.77
N ILE A 268 -14.44 -4.30 -21.57
CA ILE A 268 -13.35 -5.27 -21.80
C ILE A 268 -12.91 -5.24 -23.26
N VAL A 269 -13.86 -5.35 -24.19
CA VAL A 269 -13.57 -5.40 -25.63
C VAL A 269 -12.94 -4.08 -26.10
N LEU A 270 -13.51 -2.93 -25.73
CA LEU A 270 -12.94 -1.64 -26.12
C LEU A 270 -11.56 -1.38 -25.48
N GLN A 271 -11.34 -1.80 -24.24
CA GLN A 271 -10.02 -1.73 -23.61
C GLN A 271 -9.00 -2.60 -24.34
N ALA A 272 -9.37 -3.82 -24.74
CA ALA A 272 -8.51 -4.69 -25.54
C ALA A 272 -8.21 -4.08 -26.92
N GLN A 273 -9.21 -3.48 -27.58
CA GLN A 273 -9.03 -2.79 -28.86
C GLN A 273 -8.08 -1.58 -28.74
N SER A 274 -8.23 -0.79 -27.68
CA SER A 274 -7.34 0.34 -27.40
C SER A 274 -5.91 -0.14 -27.18
N LEU A 275 -5.70 -1.17 -26.35
CA LEU A 275 -4.39 -1.79 -26.13
C LEU A 275 -3.76 -2.32 -27.43
N GLN A 276 -4.52 -3.03 -28.26
CA GLN A 276 -4.01 -3.61 -29.51
C GLN A 276 -3.63 -2.54 -30.54
N LYS A 277 -4.44 -1.49 -30.66
CA LYS A 277 -4.13 -0.34 -31.54
C LYS A 277 -3.04 0.55 -30.95
N ASN A 278 -2.75 0.40 -29.65
CA ASN A 278 -1.94 1.29 -28.85
C ASN A 278 -2.41 2.76 -28.99
N ASP A 279 -3.73 2.99 -29.00
CA ASP A 279 -4.32 4.30 -29.22
C ASP A 279 -5.61 4.51 -28.42
N LEU A 280 -6.03 5.77 -28.30
CA LEU A 280 -7.23 6.13 -27.54
C LEU A 280 -8.51 5.67 -28.25
N ILE A 281 -9.54 5.36 -27.45
CA ILE A 281 -10.91 5.23 -27.94
C ILE A 281 -11.79 6.19 -27.14
N TRP A 282 -12.29 7.23 -27.81
CA TRP A 282 -13.28 8.13 -27.23
C TRP A 282 -14.66 7.47 -27.22
N LEU A 283 -15.32 7.56 -26.07
CA LEU A 283 -16.69 7.07 -25.84
C LEU A 283 -17.71 8.19 -26.03
N GLY A 284 -17.26 9.44 -25.89
CA GLY A 284 -18.05 10.66 -26.05
C GLY A 284 -17.31 11.85 -25.47
N GLU A 285 -17.88 13.04 -25.67
CA GLU A 285 -17.30 14.28 -25.15
C GLU A 285 -17.24 14.28 -23.60
N PRO A 286 -16.09 14.62 -23.00
CA PRO A 286 -15.98 14.78 -21.55
C PRO A 286 -16.94 15.87 -21.06
N ASN A 287 -17.93 15.49 -20.27
CA ASN A 287 -18.79 16.46 -19.59
C ASN A 287 -18.06 17.02 -18.36
N ILE A 288 -17.34 18.12 -18.56
CA ILE A 288 -16.54 18.77 -17.51
C ILE A 288 -17.07 20.18 -17.28
N PRO A 289 -17.61 20.49 -16.09
CA PRO A 289 -17.99 21.85 -15.74
C PRO A 289 -16.78 22.80 -15.84
N THR A 290 -16.99 23.98 -16.42
CA THR A 290 -15.95 25.00 -16.55
C THR A 290 -16.07 26.05 -15.45
N THR A 291 -14.93 26.64 -15.09
CA THR A 291 -14.86 27.73 -14.13
C THR A 291 -13.70 28.66 -14.49
N ASN A 292 -13.82 29.93 -14.09
CA ASN A 292 -12.71 30.88 -14.12
C ASN A 292 -11.80 30.76 -12.88
N TYR A 293 -12.13 29.89 -11.92
CA TYR A 293 -11.36 29.67 -10.70
C TYR A 293 -11.23 28.17 -10.40
N PRO A 294 -10.41 27.43 -11.18
CA PRO A 294 -10.14 26.03 -10.94
C PRO A 294 -9.22 25.86 -9.73
N ILE A 295 -9.61 24.97 -8.82
CA ILE A 295 -8.79 24.50 -7.70
C ILE A 295 -8.53 23.01 -7.94
N TYR A 296 -7.30 22.55 -7.77
CA TYR A 296 -6.93 21.14 -7.82
C TYR A 296 -6.55 20.70 -6.42
N PHE A 297 -7.05 19.55 -5.97
CA PHE A 297 -6.96 19.14 -4.57
C PHE A 297 -6.43 17.72 -4.46
N ASP A 298 -5.46 17.54 -3.56
CA ASP A 298 -4.86 16.26 -3.20
C ASP A 298 -4.60 16.20 -1.69
N ILE A 299 -4.66 14.99 -1.11
CA ILE A 299 -4.39 14.74 0.30
C ILE A 299 -3.29 13.68 0.42
N GLU A 300 -2.27 13.96 1.23
CA GLU A 300 -1.34 12.94 1.71
C GLU A 300 -1.67 12.51 3.14
N GLY A 301 -1.65 11.20 3.35
CA GLY A 301 -1.89 10.60 4.66
C GLY A 301 -0.95 9.44 4.94
N ASP A 302 -0.77 9.14 6.22
CA ASP A 302 -0.09 7.97 6.74
C ASP A 302 -1.09 7.06 7.47
N PRO A 303 -1.53 5.96 6.83
CA PRO A 303 -2.44 5.00 7.43
C PRO A 303 -1.86 4.28 8.66
N LEU A 304 -0.54 4.18 8.79
CA LEU A 304 0.11 3.52 9.93
C LEU A 304 0.03 4.38 11.19
N LEU A 305 0.08 5.70 11.01
CA LEU A 305 -0.08 6.68 12.07
C LEU A 305 -1.55 7.13 12.23
N GLY A 306 -2.42 6.81 11.26
CA GLY A 306 -3.83 7.19 11.27
C GLY A 306 -4.05 8.69 11.13
N VAL A 307 -3.21 9.35 10.30
CA VAL A 307 -3.21 10.80 10.10
C VAL A 307 -3.23 11.18 8.62
N ASP A 308 -4.04 12.16 8.27
CA ASP A 308 -3.91 12.95 7.04
C ASP A 308 -3.04 14.16 7.36
N TYR A 309 -1.83 14.22 6.82
CA TYR A 309 -0.83 15.19 7.28
C TYR A 309 -0.61 16.36 6.32
N LEU A 310 -1.08 16.29 5.08
CA LEU A 310 -0.92 17.37 4.11
C LEU A 310 -2.14 17.48 3.19
N PHE A 311 -2.70 18.69 3.11
CA PHE A 311 -3.68 19.07 2.09
C PHE A 311 -3.01 19.99 1.08
N GLY A 312 -2.98 19.59 -0.19
CA GLY A 312 -2.40 20.34 -1.29
C GLY A 312 -3.44 20.96 -2.20
N PHE A 313 -3.25 22.23 -2.56
CA PHE A 313 -4.12 22.94 -3.50
C PHE A 313 -3.32 23.66 -4.57
N TRP A 314 -3.63 23.40 -5.83
CA TRP A 314 -3.19 24.26 -6.94
C TRP A 314 -4.35 25.14 -7.37
N ILE A 315 -4.16 26.46 -7.40
CA ILE A 315 -5.17 27.42 -7.84
C ILE A 315 -4.76 27.97 -9.20
N GLY A 316 -5.48 27.57 -10.25
CA GLY A 316 -5.19 27.99 -11.63
C GLY A 316 -5.76 29.37 -11.96
N ASN A 317 -5.00 30.17 -12.72
CA ASN A 317 -5.44 31.45 -13.34
C ASN A 317 -6.13 32.49 -12.43
N ASN A 318 -5.37 33.25 -11.63
CA ASN A 318 -5.61 34.70 -11.50
C ASN A 318 -4.38 35.49 -10.98
N PRO A 319 -3.76 36.40 -11.76
CA PRO A 319 -2.73 37.31 -11.26
C PRO A 319 -3.24 38.40 -10.28
N ASP A 320 -4.56 38.57 -10.11
CA ASP A 320 -5.17 39.67 -9.33
C ASP A 320 -6.03 39.19 -8.14
N CYS A 321 -6.02 37.90 -7.79
CA CYS A 321 -6.77 37.40 -6.64
C CYS A 321 -5.81 36.74 -5.65
N HIS A 322 -5.44 37.49 -4.61
CA HIS A 322 -4.76 36.96 -3.45
C HIS A 322 -5.80 36.69 -2.35
N PRO A 323 -6.45 35.52 -2.28
CA PRO A 323 -6.92 35.04 -0.99
C PRO A 323 -5.67 34.66 -0.20
N GLN A 324 -5.07 35.64 0.47
CA GLN A 324 -4.04 35.36 1.45
C GLN A 324 -4.70 34.42 2.49
N PRO A 325 -4.19 33.18 2.70
CA PRO A 325 -4.47 32.50 3.95
C PRO A 325 -4.08 33.49 5.05
N ALA A 326 -4.91 33.63 6.10
CA ALA A 326 -4.67 34.56 7.19
C ALA A 326 -3.16 34.59 7.50
N CYS A 327 -2.56 35.78 7.35
CA CYS A 327 -1.12 36.04 7.25
C CYS A 327 -0.32 35.73 8.54
N GLU A 328 -0.76 34.76 9.33
CA GLU A 328 -0.07 34.22 10.50
C GLU A 328 0.57 32.86 10.22
N ALA A 329 0.34 32.24 9.06
CA ALA A 329 0.90 30.91 8.72
C ALA A 329 2.12 30.91 7.78
N GLN A 330 2.42 32.02 7.10
CA GLN A 330 3.59 32.14 6.19
C GLN A 330 4.76 32.96 6.78
N GLN A 331 4.60 33.54 7.97
CA GLN A 331 5.64 34.32 8.66
C GLN A 331 5.97 33.74 10.05
N ASP A 332 6.62 32.58 10.11
CA ASP A 332 7.44 32.21 11.28
C ASP A 332 8.82 31.67 10.87
N TRP A 333 9.28 32.06 9.69
CA TRP A 333 10.60 31.73 9.16
C TRP A 333 11.38 33.01 8.91
N GLY A 334 12.05 33.47 9.97
CA GLY A 334 12.97 34.62 9.93
C GLY A 334 13.36 35.19 11.30
N SER A 335 12.58 34.98 12.36
CA SER A 335 12.79 35.69 13.64
C SER A 335 13.07 34.82 14.87
N ARG A 336 13.19 33.50 14.74
CA ARG A 336 13.55 32.60 15.85
C ARG A 336 15.01 32.13 15.88
N GLN A 337 15.91 32.77 15.12
CA GLN A 337 17.36 32.56 15.28
C GLN A 337 18.06 33.61 16.17
N GLU A 338 17.40 34.69 16.61
CA GLU A 338 18.02 35.70 17.49
C GLU A 338 17.49 35.69 18.95
N GLN A 339 16.59 34.78 19.32
CA GLN A 339 16.00 34.74 20.67
C GLN A 339 16.23 33.43 21.46
N LYS A 340 17.17 32.59 21.00
CA LYS A 340 17.71 31.45 21.78
C LYS A 340 19.22 31.56 22.03
N GLN A 341 19.74 32.79 22.14
CA GLN A 341 21.11 33.06 22.58
C GLN A 341 21.18 34.09 23.74
N LYS A 342 20.11 34.23 24.53
CA LYS A 342 20.09 35.13 25.70
C LYS A 342 19.72 34.51 27.05
N ASP A 343 19.35 33.23 27.11
CA ASP A 343 19.02 32.58 28.38
C ASP A 343 19.71 31.22 28.55
N ILE A 344 21.05 31.20 28.57
CA ILE A 344 21.82 30.20 29.32
C ILE A 344 23.07 30.88 29.89
N ASN A 345 22.90 31.57 31.02
CA ASN A 345 24.00 31.87 31.93
C ASN A 345 24.14 30.67 32.88
N LEU A 346 25.03 29.73 32.57
CA LEU A 346 25.51 28.72 33.51
C LEU A 346 27.05 28.66 33.47
N PRO A 347 27.73 28.62 34.62
CA PRO A 347 29.16 28.86 34.73
C PRO A 347 29.99 27.60 34.45
N GLY A 348 31.10 27.78 33.75
CA GLY A 348 32.19 26.82 33.66
C GLY A 348 32.27 26.10 32.33
N PHE A 349 33.03 26.66 31.38
CA PHE A 349 34.08 26.03 30.56
C PHE A 349 34.71 27.14 29.68
N PRO A 350 36.01 27.05 29.32
CA PRO A 350 36.82 28.21 28.96
C PRO A 350 36.69 28.67 27.49
N ASN A 351 36.90 29.97 27.31
CA ASN A 351 37.01 30.68 26.04
C ASN A 351 38.25 30.29 25.23
N ASN A 352 38.09 30.30 23.91
CA ASN A 352 39.11 30.67 22.94
C ASN A 352 38.35 31.18 21.69
N SER A 353 38.11 32.48 21.51
CA SER A 353 39.05 33.48 20.96
C SER A 353 40.03 32.90 19.95
N ASP A 354 39.69 32.94 18.66
CA ASP A 354 40.59 33.55 17.68
C ASP A 354 39.90 33.81 16.32
N LEU A 355 40.06 35.05 15.86
CA LEU A 355 40.20 35.50 14.46
C LEU A 355 38.98 35.37 13.53
N SER A 356 38.59 36.36 12.73
CA SER A 356 38.97 37.75 12.55
C SER A 356 38.04 38.26 11.44
N GLU A 357 37.53 39.47 11.64
CA GLU A 357 36.76 40.27 10.71
C GLU A 357 37.33 40.32 9.28
N ARG A 358 36.46 40.24 8.27
CA ARG A 358 36.60 41.07 7.06
C ARG A 358 35.24 41.63 6.63
N ASN A 359 35.15 42.94 6.84
CA ASN A 359 34.16 43.86 6.29
C ASN A 359 34.15 43.89 4.74
N ILE A 360 33.06 44.47 4.21
CA ILE A 360 32.81 45.18 2.94
C ILE A 360 31.51 44.61 2.33
N GLY A 361 30.43 45.33 2.07
CA GLY A 361 30.14 46.75 2.12
C GLY A 361 28.73 46.99 1.55
N SER A 362 28.06 48.05 2.00
CA SER A 362 26.77 48.53 1.50
C SER A 362 26.85 49.03 0.05
N GLY A 363 25.82 48.78 -0.76
CA GLY A 363 25.59 49.61 -1.95
C GLY A 363 24.74 49.00 -3.08
N MET A 364 23.61 49.67 -3.34
CA MET A 364 23.01 49.92 -4.66
C MET A 364 22.26 48.78 -5.39
N THR A 365 20.96 49.03 -5.51
CA THR A 365 20.07 48.74 -6.64
C THR A 365 20.77 48.72 -8.00
N LYS A 366 20.55 47.66 -8.81
CA LYS A 366 20.57 47.73 -10.28
C LYS A 366 19.83 46.56 -10.94
N GLU A 367 19.35 46.87 -12.14
CA GLU A 367 18.33 46.23 -12.95
C GLU A 367 18.73 44.89 -13.61
N CYS A 368 17.67 44.14 -13.93
CA CYS A 368 17.41 43.36 -15.14
C CYS A 368 18.61 42.95 -16.03
N GLY A 369 18.83 41.65 -16.13
CA GLY A 369 19.64 41.01 -17.17
C GLY A 369 19.00 39.71 -17.61
N GLN A 370 18.56 39.68 -18.87
CA GLN A 370 17.91 38.58 -19.57
C GLN A 370 18.80 37.32 -19.63
N ASN A 371 18.19 36.15 -19.50
CA ASN A 371 18.52 34.99 -20.32
C ASN A 371 17.28 34.12 -20.50
N ASP A 372 16.75 34.18 -21.71
CA ASP A 372 15.63 33.40 -22.23
C ASP A 372 16.01 31.92 -22.40
N THR A 373 15.29 31.05 -21.69
CA THR A 373 14.84 29.75 -22.23
C THR A 373 13.38 29.57 -21.84
N LYS A 374 12.49 29.78 -22.81
CA LYS A 374 11.03 29.67 -22.70
C LYS A 374 10.58 28.27 -22.27
N THR A 375 10.23 28.11 -21.02
CA THR A 375 9.08 27.29 -20.60
C THR A 375 7.88 28.23 -20.49
N MET A 376 6.75 27.90 -21.12
CA MET A 376 5.50 28.62 -20.88
C MET A 376 5.18 28.49 -19.39
N GLY A 377 5.43 29.55 -18.61
CA GLY A 377 5.25 29.54 -17.16
C GLY A 377 3.79 29.32 -16.78
N GLN A 378 3.50 28.25 -16.04
CA GLN A 378 2.20 28.05 -15.41
C GLN A 378 1.96 29.20 -14.42
N LYS A 379 0.89 29.97 -14.62
CA LYS A 379 0.41 30.98 -13.68
C LYS A 379 -0.56 30.29 -12.72
N GLY A 380 -0.06 29.78 -11.61
CA GLY A 380 -0.87 29.25 -10.52
C GLY A 380 -0.17 29.41 -9.18
N GLN A 381 -0.91 29.20 -8.10
CA GLN A 381 -0.41 29.28 -6.74
C GLN A 381 -0.64 27.95 -6.02
N PHE A 382 0.44 27.38 -5.48
CA PHE A 382 0.35 26.26 -4.56
C PHE A 382 0.04 26.77 -3.14
N VAL A 383 -1.03 26.26 -2.56
CA VAL A 383 -1.47 26.52 -1.19
C VAL A 383 -1.57 25.18 -0.49
N TYR A 384 -1.07 25.08 0.74
CA TYR A 384 -1.11 23.83 1.47
C TYR A 384 -1.38 24.03 2.96
N PHE A 385 -1.89 22.99 3.61
CA PHE A 385 -2.00 22.89 5.06
C PHE A 385 -1.25 21.64 5.50
N LEU A 386 -0.37 21.79 6.49
CA LEU A 386 0.52 20.72 6.95
C LEU A 386 0.32 20.49 8.46
N ALA A 387 0.16 19.24 8.85
CA ALA A 387 0.36 18.77 10.21
C ALA A 387 1.84 18.42 10.38
N LYS A 388 2.55 19.10 11.28
CA LYS A 388 3.99 18.87 11.48
C LYS A 388 4.29 17.64 12.33
N GLN A 389 3.30 17.23 13.12
CA GLN A 389 3.26 16.03 13.91
C GLN A 389 1.87 15.40 13.76
N PRO A 390 1.69 14.09 13.98
CA PRO A 390 0.38 13.45 13.91
C PRO A 390 -0.70 14.14 14.76
N GLU A 391 -0.32 14.68 15.91
CA GLU A 391 -1.22 15.38 16.84
C GLU A 391 -1.72 16.74 16.29
N ASP A 392 -1.03 17.32 15.30
CA ASP A 392 -1.35 18.60 14.70
C ASP A 392 -2.47 18.51 13.65
N GLU A 393 -2.93 17.31 13.28
CA GLU A 393 -3.96 17.07 12.26
C GLU A 393 -5.22 17.91 12.51
N LYS A 394 -5.67 17.98 13.77
CA LYS A 394 -6.83 18.81 14.14
C LYS A 394 -6.59 20.29 13.86
N GLN A 395 -5.39 20.80 14.12
CA GLN A 395 -5.06 22.19 13.88
C GLN A 395 -4.94 22.47 12.37
N MET A 396 -4.35 21.55 11.62
CA MET A 396 -4.31 21.60 10.15
C MET A 396 -5.73 21.68 9.57
N TRP A 397 -6.63 20.78 10.02
CA TRP A 397 -8.04 20.77 9.64
C TRP A 397 -8.75 22.09 9.94
N GLN A 398 -8.54 22.67 11.13
CA GLN A 398 -9.11 23.96 11.51
C GLN A 398 -8.62 25.11 10.63
N LYS A 399 -7.33 25.11 10.25
CA LYS A 399 -6.78 26.10 9.31
C LYS A 399 -7.40 25.97 7.92
N PHE A 400 -7.59 24.74 7.43
CA PHE A 400 -8.31 24.48 6.18
C PHE A 400 -9.75 25.02 6.24
N LEU A 401 -10.50 24.71 7.30
CA LEU A 401 -11.87 25.23 7.47
C LEU A 401 -11.93 26.76 7.53
N ALA A 402 -10.94 27.41 8.17
CA ALA A 402 -10.85 28.86 8.24
C ALA A 402 -10.48 29.52 6.90
N TRP A 403 -9.88 28.78 5.98
CA TRP A 403 -9.55 29.24 4.62
C TRP A 403 -10.74 29.16 3.66
N LEU A 404 -11.64 28.18 3.82
CA LEU A 404 -12.79 27.99 2.92
C LEU A 404 -13.65 29.26 2.68
N PRO A 405 -13.95 30.11 3.68
CA PRO A 405 -14.70 31.36 3.47
C PRO A 405 -13.98 32.38 2.58
N THR A 406 -12.67 32.26 2.39
CA THR A 406 -11.87 33.17 1.55
C THR A 406 -11.96 32.82 0.05
N LEU A 407 -12.50 31.64 -0.28
CA LEU A 407 -12.66 31.20 -1.66
C LEU A 407 -13.74 32.02 -2.39
N PRO A 408 -13.57 32.30 -3.70
CA PRO A 408 -14.54 33.07 -4.46
C PRO A 408 -15.88 32.32 -4.61
N GLU A 409 -16.91 32.97 -5.14
CA GLU A 409 -18.21 32.29 -5.27
C GLU A 409 -18.22 31.19 -6.35
N ASN A 410 -17.50 31.38 -7.45
CA ASN A 410 -17.62 30.57 -8.67
C ASN A 410 -16.51 29.52 -8.87
N TYR A 411 -15.78 29.11 -7.83
CA TYR A 411 -14.77 28.04 -7.96
C TYR A 411 -15.37 26.65 -8.23
N LEU A 412 -14.56 25.78 -8.83
CA LEU A 412 -14.73 24.33 -8.85
C LEU A 412 -13.46 23.67 -8.33
N VAL A 413 -13.60 22.47 -7.75
CA VAL A 413 -12.48 21.72 -7.17
C VAL A 413 -12.34 20.42 -7.94
N TYR A 414 -11.24 20.23 -8.64
CA TYR A 414 -10.90 19.02 -9.36
C TYR A 414 -10.00 18.16 -8.49
N HIS A 415 -10.33 16.88 -8.39
CA HIS A 415 -9.52 15.89 -7.68
C HIS A 415 -9.53 14.58 -8.47
N TYR A 416 -8.80 13.56 -8.02
CA TYR A 416 -8.65 12.32 -8.77
C TYR A 416 -8.97 11.10 -7.90
N ALA A 417 -10.09 10.44 -8.24
CA ALA A 417 -10.60 9.26 -7.53
C ALA A 417 -11.19 9.61 -6.14
N PRO A 418 -11.75 8.66 -5.38
CA PRO A 418 -12.63 8.98 -4.26
C PRO A 418 -11.91 9.32 -2.95
N TYR A 419 -10.58 9.27 -2.90
CA TYR A 419 -9.80 9.34 -1.67
C TYR A 419 -10.05 10.66 -0.92
N GLU A 420 -9.89 11.80 -1.59
CA GLU A 420 -10.08 13.13 -0.98
C GLU A 420 -11.48 13.29 -0.39
N LYS A 421 -12.51 12.87 -1.13
CA LYS A 421 -13.90 12.95 -0.68
C LYS A 421 -14.14 12.11 0.58
N ILE A 422 -13.62 10.89 0.60
CA ILE A 422 -13.75 9.99 1.76
C ILE A 422 -13.03 10.59 2.97
N HIS A 423 -11.82 11.11 2.79
CA HIS A 423 -11.01 11.65 3.88
C HIS A 423 -11.58 12.95 4.45
N LEU A 424 -12.14 13.82 3.61
CA LEU A 424 -12.94 14.96 4.09
C LEU A 424 -14.10 14.50 4.99
N ASP A 425 -14.83 13.46 4.63
CA ASP A 425 -15.95 12.92 5.43
C ASP A 425 -15.47 12.32 6.77
N LEU A 426 -14.31 11.64 6.77
CA LEU A 426 -13.69 11.10 7.98
C LEU A 426 -13.24 12.22 8.92
N LEU A 427 -12.57 13.25 8.40
CA LEU A 427 -12.08 14.37 9.19
C LEU A 427 -13.20 15.24 9.75
N GLU A 428 -14.29 15.46 9.00
CA GLU A 428 -15.47 16.12 9.56
C GLU A 428 -16.08 15.34 10.72
N LYS A 429 -16.19 14.00 10.60
CA LYS A 429 -16.66 13.17 11.72
C LYS A 429 -15.71 13.24 12.92
N LYS A 430 -14.40 13.34 12.69
CA LYS A 430 -13.36 13.37 13.72
C LYS A 430 -13.26 14.73 14.42
N TYR A 431 -13.36 15.83 13.68
CA TYR A 431 -13.04 17.19 14.17
C TYR A 431 -14.14 18.24 14.00
N GLY A 432 -15.26 17.89 13.38
CA GLY A 432 -16.36 18.81 13.05
C GLY A 432 -16.23 19.45 11.67
N GLY A 433 -17.32 20.05 11.17
CA GLY A 433 -17.41 20.65 9.84
C GLY A 433 -17.91 22.10 9.86
N SER A 434 -18.20 22.64 8.67
CA SER A 434 -18.75 23.98 8.48
C SER A 434 -19.71 24.04 7.28
N PRO A 435 -20.61 25.05 7.19
CA PRO A 435 -21.40 25.27 5.98
C PRO A 435 -20.55 25.43 4.71
N GLU A 436 -19.38 26.07 4.83
CA GLU A 436 -18.44 26.27 3.74
C GLU A 436 -17.80 24.95 3.29
N LEU A 437 -17.57 24.00 4.20
CA LEU A 437 -17.13 22.65 3.86
C LEU A 437 -18.17 21.91 3.01
N ASN A 438 -19.46 22.03 3.35
CA ASN A 438 -20.52 21.45 2.54
C ASN A 438 -20.58 22.08 1.14
N LYS A 439 -20.41 23.40 1.04
CA LYS A 439 -20.27 24.10 -0.24
C LYS A 439 -19.06 23.62 -1.03
N PHE A 440 -17.91 23.48 -0.38
CA PHE A 440 -16.68 22.97 -1.01
C PHE A 440 -16.88 21.57 -1.57
N ARG A 441 -17.44 20.65 -0.77
CA ARG A 441 -17.75 19.27 -1.21
C ARG A 441 -18.73 19.23 -2.38
N SER A 442 -19.72 20.12 -2.42
CA SER A 442 -20.68 20.17 -3.53
C SER A 442 -20.07 20.57 -4.87
N LYS A 443 -18.83 21.08 -4.83
CA LYS A 443 -18.06 21.55 -6.00
C LYS A 443 -16.91 20.62 -6.39
N LEU A 444 -16.78 19.46 -5.74
CA LEU A 444 -15.80 18.45 -6.10
C LEU A 444 -16.18 17.79 -7.43
N ILE A 445 -15.22 17.75 -8.34
CA ILE A 445 -15.29 17.12 -9.66
C ILE A 445 -14.22 16.02 -9.69
N ASP A 446 -14.67 14.77 -9.73
CA ASP A 446 -13.78 13.60 -9.81
C ASP A 446 -13.38 13.36 -11.27
N LEU A 447 -12.12 13.68 -11.61
CA LEU A 447 -11.60 13.48 -12.96
C LEU A 447 -11.42 12.01 -13.32
N PHE A 448 -11.31 11.09 -12.35
CA PHE A 448 -11.25 9.67 -12.65
C PHE A 448 -12.57 9.18 -13.27
N GLU A 449 -13.72 9.59 -12.73
CA GLU A 449 -15.01 9.25 -13.32
C GLU A 449 -15.24 9.94 -14.67
N VAL A 450 -14.72 11.16 -14.86
CA VAL A 450 -14.74 11.81 -16.18
C VAL A 450 -13.96 10.98 -17.20
N VAL A 451 -12.69 10.63 -16.91
CA VAL A 451 -11.85 9.83 -17.81
C VAL A 451 -12.52 8.50 -18.12
N LYS A 452 -12.89 7.75 -17.09
CA LYS A 452 -13.52 6.44 -17.21
C LYS A 452 -14.76 6.48 -18.10
N ASN A 453 -15.55 7.55 -18.08
CA ASN A 453 -16.76 7.66 -18.89
C ASN A 453 -16.58 8.26 -20.28
N SER A 454 -15.45 8.92 -20.56
CA SER A 454 -15.23 9.63 -21.83
C SER A 454 -14.19 8.98 -22.74
N VAL A 455 -13.17 8.31 -22.20
CA VAL A 455 -12.04 7.82 -22.99
C VAL A 455 -11.44 6.54 -22.42
N ILE A 456 -11.03 5.66 -23.32
CA ILE A 456 -10.29 4.44 -23.02
C ILE A 456 -8.85 4.65 -23.50
N PHE A 457 -7.92 4.52 -22.55
CA PHE A 457 -6.49 4.58 -22.77
C PHE A 457 -5.90 3.20 -23.03
N PRO A 458 -4.83 3.09 -23.84
CA PRO A 458 -4.06 1.86 -24.03
C PRO A 458 -3.11 1.64 -22.84
N LEU A 459 -3.63 1.61 -21.63
CA LEU A 459 -2.89 1.47 -20.38
C LEU A 459 -3.47 0.34 -19.53
N TYR A 460 -2.61 -0.33 -18.76
CA TYR A 460 -3.01 -1.41 -17.85
C TYR A 460 -3.66 -0.89 -16.56
N PHE A 461 -3.44 0.39 -16.23
CA PHE A 461 -3.93 1.04 -15.01
C PHE A 461 -4.23 2.52 -15.27
N TYR A 462 -5.18 3.05 -14.50
CA TYR A 462 -5.69 4.41 -14.63
C TYR A 462 -5.49 5.19 -13.32
N SER A 463 -4.31 5.07 -12.68
CA SER A 463 -3.94 6.08 -11.66
C SER A 463 -3.63 7.41 -12.35
N ILE A 464 -3.69 8.53 -11.61
CA ILE A 464 -3.30 9.84 -12.14
C ILE A 464 -1.88 9.79 -12.74
N LYS A 465 -0.97 9.07 -12.09
CA LYS A 465 0.40 8.88 -12.54
C LYS A 465 0.50 8.08 -13.85
N ASP A 466 -0.31 7.03 -14.02
CA ASP A 466 -0.33 6.25 -15.26
C ASP A 466 -0.85 7.10 -16.44
N LEU A 467 -1.95 7.84 -16.21
CA LEU A 467 -2.54 8.70 -17.23
C LEU A 467 -1.65 9.89 -17.59
N ALA A 468 -1.17 10.63 -16.60
CA ALA A 468 -0.43 11.86 -16.87
C ALA A 468 0.95 11.57 -17.46
N LYS A 469 1.61 10.46 -17.09
CA LYS A 469 2.87 10.03 -17.75
C LYS A 469 2.69 9.45 -19.14
N SER A 470 1.45 9.13 -19.54
CA SER A 470 1.19 8.56 -20.86
C SER A 470 1.68 9.48 -21.98
N ARG A 471 1.95 8.91 -23.16
CA ARG A 471 2.35 9.68 -24.35
C ARG A 471 1.32 10.73 -24.79
N PHE A 472 0.09 10.66 -24.28
CA PHE A 472 -1.01 11.55 -24.64
C PHE A 472 -1.02 12.81 -23.78
N VAL A 473 -0.88 12.66 -22.46
CA VAL A 473 -0.91 13.78 -21.49
C VAL A 473 0.49 14.34 -21.26
N ASN A 474 1.51 13.47 -21.20
CA ASN A 474 2.94 13.79 -21.18
C ASN A 474 3.38 14.77 -20.07
N TYR A 475 2.85 14.60 -18.86
CA TYR A 475 3.32 15.29 -17.65
C TYR A 475 4.53 14.58 -17.02
N LYS A 476 5.42 15.36 -16.40
CA LYS A 476 6.68 14.87 -15.80
C LYS A 476 6.83 15.41 -14.39
N TRP A 477 6.74 14.52 -13.41
CA TRP A 477 7.07 14.78 -12.01
C TRP A 477 8.54 15.14 -11.83
N ARG A 478 8.84 16.01 -10.87
CA ARG A 478 10.18 16.28 -10.33
C ARG A 478 10.81 14.98 -9.82
N HIS A 479 10.06 14.22 -9.01
CA HIS A 479 10.49 12.94 -8.47
C HIS A 479 9.94 11.75 -9.29
N GLN A 480 10.61 11.42 -10.39
CA GLN A 480 10.08 10.43 -11.35
C GLN A 480 9.77 9.03 -10.77
N LYS A 481 10.52 8.61 -9.73
CA LYS A 481 10.35 7.32 -9.06
C LYS A 481 9.39 7.35 -7.87
N ALA A 482 9.12 8.50 -7.27
CA ALA A 482 8.26 8.62 -6.10
C ALA A 482 6.79 8.31 -6.45
N GLY A 483 6.06 7.63 -5.57
CA GLY A 483 4.61 7.45 -5.63
C GLY A 483 4.02 7.50 -4.22
N GLY A 484 2.70 7.35 -4.06
CA GLY A 484 2.05 7.55 -2.74
C GLY A 484 2.59 6.71 -1.57
N ALA A 485 3.20 5.54 -1.81
CA ALA A 485 3.88 4.80 -0.73
C ALA A 485 5.16 5.51 -0.23
N GLN A 486 5.80 6.31 -1.08
CA GLN A 486 7.01 7.07 -0.78
C GLN A 486 6.72 8.29 0.10
N SER A 487 5.57 8.95 -0.08
CA SER A 487 5.19 10.12 0.73
C SER A 487 5.00 9.73 2.20
N ILE A 488 4.40 8.56 2.47
CA ILE A 488 4.31 7.96 3.82
C ILE A 488 5.70 7.83 4.47
N PHE A 489 6.66 7.25 3.75
CA PHE A 489 8.02 7.08 4.29
C PHE A 489 8.73 8.41 4.52
N TRP A 490 8.60 9.35 3.59
CA TRP A 490 9.20 10.68 3.76
C TRP A 490 8.64 11.40 4.98
N TYR A 491 7.34 11.29 5.25
CA TYR A 491 6.75 11.89 6.43
C TYR A 491 7.31 11.30 7.72
N GLU A 492 7.32 9.96 7.87
CA GLU A 492 7.94 9.32 9.04
C GLU A 492 9.43 9.68 9.19
N LYS A 493 10.20 9.66 8.10
CA LYS A 493 11.62 10.06 8.11
C LYS A 493 11.78 11.52 8.55
N TRP A 494 10.91 12.40 8.09
CA TRP A 494 10.92 13.80 8.50
C TRP A 494 10.58 13.96 9.99
N LEU A 495 9.60 13.21 10.51
CA LEU A 495 9.30 13.19 11.94
C LEU A 495 10.50 12.73 12.79
N GLU A 496 11.24 11.72 12.33
CA GLU A 496 12.42 11.19 13.02
C GLU A 496 13.63 12.12 12.96
N THR A 497 13.88 12.72 11.80
CA THR A 497 15.15 13.42 11.52
C THR A 497 15.04 14.94 11.63
N GLY A 498 13.84 15.50 11.43
CA GLY A 498 13.63 16.92 11.22
C GLY A 498 14.28 17.48 9.96
N ASP A 499 14.64 16.63 8.99
CA ASP A 499 15.33 17.07 7.75
C ASP A 499 14.37 17.82 6.82
N GLU A 500 14.51 19.14 6.76
CA GLU A 500 13.70 20.04 5.92
C GLU A 500 13.75 19.70 4.43
N LYS A 501 14.80 19.01 3.95
CA LYS A 501 14.83 18.54 2.56
C LYS A 501 13.78 17.47 2.30
N VAL A 502 13.57 16.57 3.26
CA VAL A 502 12.55 15.52 3.15
C VAL A 502 11.16 16.14 3.17
N LEU A 503 10.93 17.16 4.00
CA LEU A 503 9.69 17.93 3.95
C LEU A 503 9.47 18.58 2.57
N GLN A 504 10.53 19.18 2.00
CA GLN A 504 10.42 19.76 0.67
C GLN A 504 10.09 18.71 -0.40
N ASP A 505 10.67 17.51 -0.33
CA ASP A 505 10.35 16.40 -1.25
C ASP A 505 8.87 16.00 -1.16
N ILE A 506 8.28 16.00 0.05
CA ILE A 506 6.84 15.74 0.27
C ILE A 506 5.98 16.83 -0.38
N LEU A 507 6.31 18.10 -0.13
CA LEU A 507 5.57 19.24 -0.67
C LEU A 507 5.66 19.28 -2.21
N ASP A 508 6.85 19.02 -2.76
CA ASP A 508 7.09 18.95 -4.19
C ASP A 508 6.29 17.82 -4.86
N TYR A 509 6.20 16.66 -4.19
CA TYR A 509 5.43 15.53 -4.69
C TYR A 509 3.92 15.83 -4.73
N ASN A 510 3.37 16.35 -3.64
CA ASN A 510 1.96 16.71 -3.55
C ASN A 510 1.59 17.86 -4.50
N GLU A 511 2.47 18.86 -4.64
CA GLU A 511 2.32 19.93 -5.64
C GLU A 511 2.33 19.37 -7.07
N ASP A 512 3.22 18.41 -7.38
CA ASP A 512 3.21 17.76 -8.69
C ASP A 512 1.90 16.99 -8.95
N ASP A 513 1.29 16.35 -7.95
CA ASP A 513 0.03 15.60 -8.12
C ASP A 513 -1.16 16.53 -8.43
N VAL A 514 -1.27 17.68 -7.77
CA VAL A 514 -2.30 18.68 -8.11
C VAL A 514 -2.05 19.35 -9.47
N ILE A 515 -0.80 19.59 -9.84
CA ILE A 515 -0.44 20.11 -11.17
C ILE A 515 -0.69 19.05 -12.25
N ALA A 516 -0.38 17.78 -12.01
CA ALA A 516 -0.67 16.68 -12.93
C ALA A 516 -2.18 16.58 -13.21
N THR A 517 -3.00 16.82 -12.18
CA THR A 517 -4.46 16.88 -12.28
C THR A 517 -4.92 18.05 -13.16
N GLU A 518 -4.29 19.23 -13.05
CA GLU A 518 -4.50 20.35 -13.99
C GLU A 518 -4.14 19.99 -15.42
N HIS A 519 -2.99 19.35 -15.62
CA HIS A 519 -2.54 18.92 -16.95
C HIS A 519 -3.52 17.92 -17.58
N LEU A 520 -4.03 16.96 -16.81
CA LEU A 520 -5.03 16.01 -17.27
C LEU A 520 -6.34 16.72 -17.66
N LEU A 521 -6.83 17.65 -16.83
CA LEU A 521 -8.02 18.44 -17.15
C LEU A 521 -7.84 19.23 -18.46
N ASN A 522 -6.72 19.95 -18.57
CA ASN A 522 -6.41 20.75 -19.76
C ASN A 522 -6.31 19.87 -21.01
N TRP A 523 -5.80 18.65 -20.88
CA TRP A 523 -5.74 17.68 -21.98
C TRP A 523 -7.15 17.19 -22.37
N LEU A 524 -8.00 16.86 -21.40
CA LEU A 524 -9.38 16.43 -21.65
C LEU A 524 -10.20 17.52 -22.36
N GLN A 525 -9.99 18.80 -22.02
CA GLN A 525 -10.73 19.93 -22.61
C GLN A 525 -10.27 20.32 -24.01
N LYS A 526 -9.01 20.04 -24.37
CA LYS A 526 -8.42 20.42 -25.67
C LYS A 526 -8.51 19.32 -26.72
N SER A 527 -8.83 18.11 -26.32
CA SER A 527 -8.90 16.98 -27.23
C SER A 527 -10.17 17.09 -28.07
N ASP A 528 -10.02 17.26 -29.38
CA ASP A 528 -11.13 17.13 -30.32
C ASP A 528 -11.57 15.65 -30.31
N VAL A 529 -12.83 15.41 -29.93
CA VAL A 529 -13.44 14.08 -29.74
C VAL A 529 -13.95 13.50 -31.06
#